data_AF-A0A3L6DZ72-F1
#
_entry.id   AF-A0A3L6DZ72-F1
#
_cell.length_a   1.000
_cell.length_b   1.000
_cell.length_c   1.000
_cell.angle_alpha   90.00
_cell.angle_beta   90.00
_cell.angle_gamma   90.00
#
_symmetry.space_group_name_H-M   'P 1'
#
loop_
_entity.id
_entity.type
_entity.pdbx_description
1 polymer ?
#
loop_
_entity_poly.entity_id
_entity_poly.type
_entity_poly.pdbx_seq_one_letter_code
_entity_poly.pdbx_strand_id
1 'polypeptide(L)'
;MVKKRKLGPWTHLSASIRSPLRRPLRQNVEKLASAMSAATSVSLAVADAVWAEIRSAGRASDEHLSILETLFGKNMLRACKIVDERGVRRVTGAPSGRSVFLVLGESKRKEEYLCFPEHLCTCYSFFYDVVGRGEQLSCKHQLAARLAEAVGEHQEVEVKDEELANMLVNL
;
A
#
# COMPACT_ATOMS: atom_id res chain seq x y z
N MET A 1 -25.97 -11.62 36.93
CA MET A 1 -26.25 -12.91 36.27
C MET A 1 -25.39 -13.01 35.01
N VAL A 2 -24.14 -13.48 35.16
CA VAL A 2 -23.09 -13.44 34.11
C VAL A 2 -23.03 -14.82 33.43
N LYS A 3 -23.30 -14.87 32.12
CA LYS A 3 -23.14 -16.09 31.31
C LYS A 3 -21.65 -16.39 31.11
N LYS A 4 -21.14 -17.42 31.80
CA LYS A 4 -19.83 -18.01 31.53
C LYS A 4 -19.83 -18.62 30.11
N ARG A 5 -19.03 -18.07 29.19
CA ARG A 5 -18.72 -18.74 27.92
C ARG A 5 -17.79 -19.93 28.22
N LYS A 6 -18.21 -21.12 27.80
CA LYS A 6 -17.44 -22.36 27.91
C LYS A 6 -16.17 -22.25 27.04
N LEU A 7 -15.02 -22.52 27.67
CA LEU A 7 -13.76 -22.81 26.99
C LEU A 7 -13.94 -24.10 26.16
N GLY A 8 -13.64 -24.05 24.87
CA GLY A 8 -13.68 -25.20 23.96
C GLY A 8 -12.47 -26.13 24.15
N PRO A 9 -12.56 -27.41 23.73
CA PRO A 9 -11.61 -28.45 24.09
C PRO A 9 -10.45 -28.51 23.08
N TRP A 10 -9.30 -27.93 23.46
CA TRP A 10 -8.04 -28.10 22.71
C TRP A 10 -6.99 -28.82 23.55
N THR A 11 -7.35 -29.97 24.13
CA THR A 11 -6.42 -30.82 24.88
C THR A 11 -6.22 -32.21 24.27
N HIS A 12 -6.73 -32.46 23.07
CA HIS A 12 -6.45 -33.68 22.30
C HIS A 12 -6.12 -33.37 20.83
N LEU A 13 -4.94 -32.81 20.58
CA LEU A 13 -4.27 -32.97 19.29
C LEU A 13 -2.96 -33.70 19.54
N SER A 14 -2.86 -34.89 18.95
CA SER A 14 -1.68 -35.74 19.03
C SER A 14 -0.45 -35.00 18.49
N ALA A 15 0.72 -35.30 19.05
CA ALA A 15 2.02 -34.79 18.60
C ALA A 15 2.38 -35.17 17.14
N SER A 16 1.47 -35.81 16.39
CA SER A 16 1.66 -36.29 15.01
C SER A 16 1.43 -35.22 13.93
N ILE A 17 0.84 -34.07 14.27
CA ILE A 17 0.51 -33.02 13.27
C ILE A 17 1.69 -32.05 13.03
N ARG A 18 2.74 -32.10 13.85
CA ARG A 18 4.01 -31.40 13.57
C ARG A 18 5.00 -32.35 12.90
N SER A 19 4.65 -32.91 11.74
CA SER A 19 5.66 -33.54 10.90
C SER A 19 6.57 -32.42 10.35
N PRO A 20 7.90 -32.44 10.59
CA PRO A 20 8.78 -31.55 9.85
C PRO A 20 8.65 -31.95 8.38
N LEU A 21 8.21 -31.00 7.52
CA LEU A 21 8.21 -31.17 6.07
C LEU A 21 9.49 -31.91 5.65
N ARG A 22 9.35 -33.01 4.90
CA ARG A 22 10.49 -33.82 4.42
C ARG A 22 11.51 -32.87 3.78
N ARG A 23 12.80 -33.03 4.11
CA ARG A 23 13.89 -32.10 3.70
C ARG A 23 13.82 -31.59 2.24
N PRO A 24 13.44 -32.40 1.22
CA PRO A 24 13.30 -31.91 -0.16
C PRO A 24 12.18 -30.89 -0.37
N LEU A 25 11.05 -31.02 0.35
CA LEU A 25 9.92 -30.10 0.24
C LEU A 25 10.23 -28.73 0.89
N ARG A 26 10.99 -28.72 2.00
CA ARG A 26 11.45 -27.45 2.61
C ARG A 26 12.35 -26.67 1.66
N GLN A 27 13.33 -27.33 1.05
CA GLN A 27 14.25 -26.70 0.10
C GLN A 27 13.53 -26.12 -1.12
N ASN A 28 12.48 -26.78 -1.61
CA ASN A 28 11.68 -26.27 -2.72
C ASN A 28 10.86 -25.03 -2.32
N VAL A 29 10.29 -25.01 -1.10
CA VAL A 29 9.56 -23.83 -0.58
C VAL A 29 10.51 -22.64 -0.38
N GLU A 30 11.71 -22.87 0.14
CA GLU A 30 12.73 -21.81 0.32
C GLU A 30 13.20 -21.24 -1.03
N LYS A 31 13.48 -22.11 -2.02
CA LYS A 31 13.83 -21.68 -3.38
C LYS A 31 12.70 -20.88 -4.03
N LEU A 32 11.45 -21.32 -3.85
CA LEU A 32 10.28 -20.61 -4.36
C LEU A 32 10.13 -19.23 -3.70
N ALA A 33 10.27 -19.14 -2.38
CA ALA A 33 10.21 -17.86 -1.66
C ALA A 33 11.33 -16.90 -2.08
N SER A 34 12.55 -17.40 -2.28
CA SER A 34 13.69 -16.60 -2.77
C SER A 34 13.46 -16.08 -4.19
N ALA A 35 12.95 -16.92 -5.10
CA ALA A 35 12.62 -16.50 -6.46
C ALA A 35 11.50 -15.46 -6.50
N MET A 36 10.47 -15.62 -5.66
CA MET A 36 9.40 -14.63 -5.50
C MET A 36 9.93 -13.29 -4.97
N SER A 37 10.79 -13.32 -3.95
CA SER A 37 11.43 -12.11 -3.42
C SER A 37 12.26 -11.37 -4.48
N ALA A 38 13.03 -12.11 -5.27
CA ALA A 38 13.79 -11.53 -6.40
C ALA A 38 12.86 -10.92 -7.45
N ALA A 39 11.78 -11.60 -7.85
CA ALA A 39 10.80 -11.07 -8.79
C ALA A 39 10.11 -9.78 -8.29
N THR A 40 9.77 -9.73 -7.00
CA THR A 40 9.26 -8.53 -6.32
C THR A 40 10.28 -7.39 -6.40
N SER A 41 11.56 -7.65 -6.13
CA SER A 41 12.60 -6.62 -6.18
C SER A 41 12.80 -6.03 -7.58
N VAL A 42 12.75 -6.87 -8.63
CA VAL A 42 12.82 -6.42 -10.02
C VAL A 42 11.59 -5.58 -10.37
N SER A 43 10.39 -6.02 -9.97
CA SER A 43 9.14 -5.29 -10.22
C SER A 43 9.17 -3.89 -9.59
N LEU A 44 9.70 -3.77 -8.38
CA LEU A 44 9.87 -2.48 -7.70
C LEU A 44 10.88 -1.58 -8.43
N ALA A 45 12.03 -2.13 -8.85
CA ALA A 45 13.03 -1.37 -9.58
C ALA A 45 12.50 -0.83 -10.93
N VAL A 46 11.73 -1.64 -11.65
CA VAL A 46 11.05 -1.20 -12.89
C VAL A 46 10.04 -0.10 -12.58
N ALA A 47 9.22 -0.27 -11.54
CA ALA A 47 8.25 0.76 -11.15
C ALA A 47 8.95 2.08 -10.80
N ASP A 48 10.05 2.05 -10.04
CA ASP A 48 10.79 3.25 -9.63
C ASP A 48 11.40 3.98 -10.83
N ALA A 49 11.89 3.26 -11.85
CA ALA A 49 12.34 3.85 -13.10
C ALA A 49 11.20 4.58 -13.84
N VAL A 50 10.04 3.94 -13.96
CA VAL A 50 8.85 4.55 -14.59
C VAL A 50 8.37 5.78 -13.81
N TRP A 51 8.36 5.71 -12.47
CA TRP A 51 8.00 6.88 -11.64
C TRP A 51 8.95 8.05 -11.84
N ALA A 52 10.26 7.77 -11.98
CA ALA A 52 11.25 8.81 -12.26
C ALA A 52 11.02 9.46 -13.64
N GLU A 53 10.70 8.67 -14.66
CA GLU A 53 10.36 9.17 -16.00
C GLU A 53 9.11 10.04 -16.00
N ILE A 54 8.02 9.58 -15.35
CA ILE A 54 6.78 10.36 -15.21
C ILE A 54 7.07 11.69 -14.52
N ARG A 55 7.82 11.67 -13.41
CA ARG A 55 8.16 12.86 -12.63
C ARG A 55 9.01 13.84 -13.45
N SER A 56 9.98 13.34 -14.20
CA SER A 56 10.80 14.18 -15.09
C SER A 56 9.99 14.79 -16.22
N ALA A 57 8.98 14.08 -16.73
CA ALA A 57 8.13 14.55 -17.81
C ALA A 57 6.97 15.45 -17.33
N GLY A 58 6.61 15.39 -16.04
CA GLY A 58 5.42 16.02 -15.47
C GLY A 58 4.10 15.44 -15.99
N ARG A 59 4.13 14.28 -16.64
CA ARG A 59 2.94 13.63 -17.23
C ARG A 59 3.16 12.12 -17.39
N ALA A 60 2.09 11.34 -17.30
CA ALA A 60 2.11 9.91 -17.60
C ALA A 60 1.69 9.67 -19.06
N SER A 61 2.42 8.82 -19.78
CA SER A 61 2.04 8.33 -21.10
C SER A 61 1.26 7.02 -20.97
N ASP A 62 0.56 6.61 -22.03
CA ASP A 62 -0.14 5.31 -22.06
C ASP A 62 0.83 4.12 -21.84
N GLU A 63 2.07 4.24 -22.33
CA GLU A 63 3.11 3.24 -22.10
C GLU A 63 3.51 3.16 -20.62
N HIS A 64 3.73 4.30 -19.96
CA HIS A 64 4.00 4.33 -18.51
C HIS A 64 2.87 3.65 -17.73
N LEU A 65 1.61 4.00 -18.05
CA LEU A 65 0.43 3.46 -17.38
C LEU A 65 0.25 1.97 -17.63
N SER A 66 0.53 1.49 -18.85
CA SER A 66 0.46 0.07 -19.20
C SER A 66 1.50 -0.77 -18.44
N ILE A 67 2.73 -0.26 -18.29
CA ILE A 67 3.77 -0.92 -17.49
C ILE A 67 3.32 -0.99 -16.02
N LEU A 68 2.86 0.12 -15.46
CA LEU A 68 2.41 0.17 -14.07
C LEU A 68 1.18 -0.73 -13.83
N GLU A 69 0.24 -0.79 -14.77
CA GLU A 69 -0.89 -1.72 -14.70
C GLU A 69 -0.42 -3.17 -14.74
N THR A 70 0.60 -3.50 -15.54
CA THR A 70 1.17 -4.85 -15.56
C THR A 70 1.76 -5.23 -14.20
N LEU A 71 2.40 -4.28 -13.50
CA LEU A 71 3.03 -4.51 -12.20
C LEU A 71 2.04 -4.55 -11.02
N PHE A 72 1.03 -3.67 -11.04
CA PHE A 72 0.13 -3.42 -9.89
C PHE A 72 -1.33 -3.85 -10.15
N GLY A 73 -1.65 -4.28 -11.36
CA GLY A 73 -2.96 -4.75 -11.79
C GLY A 73 -4.08 -3.75 -11.51
N LYS A 74 -5.21 -4.27 -11.01
CA LYS A 74 -6.42 -3.50 -10.69
C LYS A 74 -6.19 -2.33 -9.74
N ASN A 75 -5.14 -2.36 -8.92
CA ASN A 75 -4.84 -1.25 -8.02
C ASN A 75 -4.38 -0.02 -8.79
N MET A 76 -3.67 -0.19 -9.93
CA MET A 76 -3.26 0.92 -10.78
C MET A 76 -4.45 1.57 -11.48
N LEU A 77 -5.36 0.77 -12.04
CA LEU A 77 -6.59 1.28 -12.68
C LEU A 77 -7.43 2.12 -11.69
N ARG A 78 -7.59 1.63 -10.46
CA ARG A 78 -8.31 2.36 -9.42
C ARG A 78 -7.55 3.61 -8.94
N ALA A 79 -6.22 3.55 -8.92
CA ALA A 79 -5.40 4.72 -8.61
C ALA A 79 -5.60 5.85 -9.63
N CYS A 80 -5.58 5.53 -10.94
CA CYS A 80 -5.85 6.49 -12.00
C CYS A 80 -7.21 7.16 -11.79
N LYS A 81 -8.26 6.37 -11.52
CA LYS A 81 -9.59 6.90 -11.22
C LYS A 81 -9.60 7.88 -10.04
N ILE A 82 -8.88 7.58 -8.96
CA ILE A 82 -8.78 8.49 -7.80
C ILE A 82 -8.14 9.83 -8.20
N VAL A 83 -7.10 9.80 -9.04
CA VAL A 83 -6.44 11.02 -9.55
C VAL A 83 -7.38 11.80 -10.47
N ASP A 84 -8.05 11.13 -11.41
CA ASP A 84 -9.02 11.75 -12.34
C ASP A 84 -10.16 12.44 -11.58
N GLU A 85 -10.62 11.85 -10.47
CA GLU A 85 -11.66 12.40 -9.59
C GLU A 85 -11.12 13.45 -8.60
N ARG A 86 -9.86 13.87 -8.74
CA ARG A 86 -9.16 14.85 -7.88
C ARG A 86 -9.15 14.45 -6.39
N GLY A 87 -9.07 13.15 -6.13
CA GLY A 87 -9.16 12.57 -4.79
C GLY A 87 -7.85 12.53 -4.00
N VAL A 88 -6.83 13.30 -4.39
CA VAL A 88 -5.53 13.36 -3.72
C VAL A 88 -5.28 14.78 -3.20
N ARG A 89 -4.97 14.91 -1.91
CA ARG A 89 -4.48 16.14 -1.29
C ARG A 89 -3.13 15.91 -0.63
N ARG A 90 -2.19 16.81 -0.83
CA ARG A 90 -0.99 16.93 -0.01
C ARG A 90 -1.27 17.93 1.12
N VAL A 91 -1.00 17.52 2.34
CA VAL A 91 -1.06 18.37 3.53
C VAL A 91 0.36 18.61 4.00
N THR A 92 0.79 19.87 4.02
CA THR A 92 2.16 20.29 4.35
C THR A 92 2.14 21.15 5.61
N GLY A 93 2.94 20.77 6.61
CA GLY A 93 3.11 21.51 7.86
C GLY A 93 4.14 22.62 7.71
N ALA A 94 3.78 23.83 8.15
CA ALA A 94 4.70 24.96 8.22
C ALA A 94 5.13 25.23 9.68
N PRO A 95 6.40 25.61 9.92
CA PRO A 95 7.46 25.84 8.92
C PRO A 95 8.27 24.59 8.54
N SER A 96 7.99 23.39 9.08
CA SER A 96 8.87 22.23 8.87
C SER A 96 8.95 21.71 7.42
N GLY A 97 7.94 21.98 6.59
CA GLY A 97 7.82 21.43 5.24
C GLY A 97 7.50 19.93 5.20
N ARG A 98 7.26 19.29 6.36
CA ARG A 98 6.83 17.89 6.42
C ARG A 98 5.46 17.75 5.77
N SER A 99 5.25 16.69 5.00
CA SER A 99 3.99 16.49 4.30
C SER A 99 3.49 15.06 4.38
N VAL A 100 2.19 14.93 4.18
CA VAL A 100 1.48 13.66 4.08
C VAL A 100 0.36 13.78 3.05
N PHE A 101 -0.02 12.66 2.43
CA PHE A 101 -1.16 12.65 1.53
C PHE A 101 -2.43 12.20 2.24
N LEU A 102 -3.54 12.85 1.93
CA LEU A 102 -4.88 12.35 2.16
C LEU A 102 -5.44 11.88 0.81
N VAL A 103 -5.88 10.63 0.77
CA VAL A 103 -6.37 9.99 -0.45
C VAL A 103 -7.80 9.50 -0.21
N LEU A 104 -8.73 9.93 -1.06
CA LEU A 104 -10.13 9.54 -0.95
C LEU A 104 -10.32 8.05 -1.25
N GLY A 105 -11.09 7.40 -0.40
CA GLY A 105 -11.63 6.07 -0.63
C GLY A 105 -12.83 6.08 -1.57
N GLU A 106 -13.06 4.96 -2.24
CA GLU A 106 -14.21 4.74 -3.12
C GLU A 106 -15.53 4.49 -2.36
N SER A 107 -15.52 4.56 -1.02
CA SER A 107 -16.71 4.30 -0.21
C SER A 107 -17.71 5.46 -0.32
N LYS A 108 -19.00 5.17 -0.14
CA LYS A 108 -20.06 6.20 -0.14
C LYS A 108 -19.84 7.29 0.92
N ARG A 109 -19.03 7.00 1.95
CA ARG A 109 -18.71 7.91 3.05
C ARG A 109 -17.58 8.88 2.72
N LYS A 110 -16.91 8.72 1.56
CA LYS A 110 -15.75 9.53 1.16
C LYS A 110 -14.69 9.62 2.25
N GLU A 111 -14.39 8.47 2.87
CA GLU A 111 -13.35 8.37 3.89
C GLU A 111 -12.00 8.70 3.27
N GLU A 112 -11.18 9.47 3.98
CA GLU A 112 -9.82 9.79 3.58
C GLU A 112 -8.83 8.89 4.30
N TYR A 113 -7.88 8.36 3.55
CA TYR A 113 -6.78 7.58 4.08
C TYR A 113 -5.51 8.41 4.09
N LEU A 114 -4.83 8.40 5.22
CA LEU A 114 -3.51 8.99 5.35
C LEU A 114 -2.49 8.08 4.66
N CYS A 115 -1.65 8.68 3.81
CA CYS A 115 -0.73 7.95 2.96
C CYS A 115 0.65 8.60 2.91
N PHE A 116 1.66 7.79 3.18
CA PHE A 116 3.04 8.00 2.78
C PHE A 116 3.30 7.09 1.57
N PRO A 117 3.40 7.64 0.35
CA PRO A 117 3.26 6.87 -0.90
C PRO A 117 4.21 5.67 -1.03
N GLU A 118 5.38 5.77 -0.39
CA GLU A 118 6.39 4.72 -0.41
C GLU A 118 6.35 3.76 0.78
N HIS A 119 5.65 4.11 1.87
CA HIS A 119 5.88 3.47 3.16
C HIS A 119 4.61 2.99 3.86
N LEU A 120 3.52 3.75 3.77
CA LEU A 120 2.34 3.51 4.61
C LEU A 120 1.06 4.01 3.95
N CYS A 121 -0.03 3.28 4.17
CA CYS A 121 -1.37 3.80 3.99
C CYS A 121 -2.29 3.26 5.10
N THR A 122 -3.17 4.10 5.65
CA THR A 122 -4.10 3.68 6.71
C THR A 122 -5.27 2.83 6.21
N CYS A 123 -5.34 2.54 4.91
CA CYS A 123 -6.42 1.72 4.36
C CYS A 123 -6.26 0.23 4.74
N TYR A 124 -7.39 -0.46 4.86
CA TYR A 124 -7.42 -1.89 5.21
C TYR A 124 -6.59 -2.77 4.26
N SER A 125 -6.68 -2.54 2.95
CA SER A 125 -5.92 -3.32 1.95
C SER A 125 -4.41 -3.18 2.08
N PHE A 126 -3.89 -2.06 2.58
CA PHE A 126 -2.46 -1.93 2.82
C PHE A 126 -2.02 -2.92 3.91
N PHE A 127 -2.66 -2.88 5.07
CA PHE A 127 -2.31 -3.78 6.17
C PHE A 127 -2.52 -5.26 5.81
N TYR A 128 -3.60 -5.58 5.10
CA TYR A 128 -3.93 -6.98 4.82
C TYR A 128 -3.24 -7.53 3.58
N ASP A 129 -3.35 -6.85 2.43
CA ASP A 129 -2.88 -7.38 1.14
C ASP A 129 -1.39 -7.10 0.89
N VAL A 130 -0.89 -5.94 1.33
CA VAL A 130 0.52 -5.54 1.15
C VAL A 130 1.38 -6.07 2.29
N VAL A 131 1.08 -5.71 3.53
CA VAL A 131 1.92 -6.09 4.69
C VAL A 131 1.66 -7.53 5.13
N GLY A 132 0.39 -7.89 5.35
CA GLY A 132 0.03 -9.17 5.96
C GLY A 132 0.27 -10.37 5.04
N ARG A 133 -0.13 -10.27 3.77
CA ARG A 133 -0.05 -11.37 2.80
C ARG A 133 1.08 -11.23 1.79
N GLY A 134 1.59 -10.01 1.55
CA GLY A 134 2.58 -9.78 0.49
C GLY A 134 2.07 -10.11 -0.91
N GLU A 135 0.75 -10.14 -1.11
CA GLU A 135 0.11 -10.46 -2.40
C GLU A 135 0.05 -9.25 -3.33
N GLN A 136 0.23 -8.05 -2.80
CA GLN A 136 0.22 -6.81 -3.55
C GLN A 136 1.46 -5.99 -3.19
N LEU A 137 2.09 -5.38 -4.19
CA LEU A 137 3.24 -4.50 -3.99
C LEU A 137 2.84 -3.16 -3.35
N SER A 138 1.62 -2.70 -3.62
CA SER A 138 1.09 -1.43 -3.12
C SER A 138 -0.43 -1.44 -3.15
N CYS A 139 -1.04 -0.70 -2.23
CA CYS A 139 -2.48 -0.44 -2.31
C CYS A 139 -2.76 0.65 -3.35
N LYS A 140 -4.00 0.72 -3.85
CA LYS A 140 -4.41 1.76 -4.82
C LYS A 140 -4.17 3.19 -4.34
N HIS A 141 -4.23 3.45 -3.02
CA HIS A 141 -4.06 4.81 -2.49
C HIS A 141 -2.58 5.26 -2.51
N GLN A 142 -1.64 4.34 -2.25
CA GLN A 142 -0.21 4.62 -2.43
C GLN A 142 0.10 4.96 -3.89
N LEU A 143 -0.45 4.16 -4.81
CA LEU A 143 -0.29 4.40 -6.25
C LEU A 143 -0.93 5.72 -6.70
N ALA A 144 -2.11 6.07 -6.18
CA ALA A 144 -2.76 7.34 -6.50
C ALA A 144 -1.93 8.54 -6.02
N ALA A 145 -1.40 8.47 -4.80
CA ALA A 145 -0.56 9.52 -4.25
C ALA A 145 0.76 9.67 -5.02
N ARG A 146 1.42 8.55 -5.38
CA ARG A 146 2.64 8.58 -6.23
C ARG A 146 2.35 9.19 -7.60
N LEU A 147 1.28 8.75 -8.27
CA LEU A 147 0.91 9.23 -9.59
C LEU A 147 0.60 10.73 -9.56
N ALA A 148 -0.30 11.16 -8.65
CA ALA A 148 -0.70 12.55 -8.51
C ALA A 148 0.50 13.46 -8.18
N GLU A 149 1.40 13.02 -7.32
CA GLU A 149 2.65 13.74 -7.05
C GLU A 149 3.53 13.85 -8.29
N ALA A 150 3.74 12.75 -9.02
CA ALA A 150 4.64 12.72 -10.16
C ALA A 150 4.14 13.61 -11.32
N VAL A 151 2.82 13.74 -11.50
CA VAL A 151 2.21 14.58 -12.54
C VAL A 151 1.77 15.97 -12.04
N GLY A 152 1.85 16.24 -10.74
CA GLY A 152 1.41 17.51 -10.14
C GLY A 152 -0.10 17.68 -10.01
N GLU A 153 -0.89 16.61 -10.14
CA GLU A 153 -2.37 16.62 -10.08
C GLU A 153 -2.89 16.27 -8.67
N HIS A 154 -2.51 17.07 -7.67
CA HIS A 154 -3.02 17.00 -6.31
C HIS A 154 -3.33 18.38 -5.76
N GLN A 155 -4.23 18.47 -4.79
CA GLN A 155 -4.50 19.75 -4.11
C GLN A 155 -3.47 19.96 -2.99
N GLU A 156 -2.92 21.15 -2.89
CA GLU A 156 -2.00 21.56 -1.83
C GLU A 156 -2.78 22.21 -0.67
N VAL A 157 -2.49 21.77 0.55
CA VAL A 157 -3.06 22.34 1.78
C VAL A 157 -1.91 22.59 2.76
N GLU A 158 -1.70 23.86 3.13
CA GLU A 158 -0.75 24.22 4.17
C GLU A 158 -1.47 24.30 5.53
N VAL A 159 -0.86 23.73 6.56
CA VAL A 159 -1.34 23.73 7.95
C VAL A 159 -0.19 24.06 8.90
N LYS A 160 -0.49 24.34 10.17
CA LYS A 160 0.56 24.45 11.19
C LYS A 160 1.16 23.08 11.50
N ASP A 161 2.42 23.06 11.91
CA ASP A 161 3.09 21.83 12.36
C ASP A 161 2.33 21.08 13.47
N GLU A 162 1.68 21.80 14.39
CA GLU A 162 0.85 21.19 15.44
C GLU A 162 -0.40 20.51 14.87
N GLU A 163 -1.02 21.09 13.84
CA GLU A 163 -2.19 20.53 13.17
C GLU A 163 -1.81 19.26 12.41
N LEU A 164 -0.71 19.31 11.65
CA LEU A 164 -0.17 18.12 10.99
C LEU A 164 0.18 17.02 12.00
N ALA A 165 0.81 17.38 13.12
CA ALA A 165 1.12 16.43 14.18
C ALA A 165 -0.16 15.78 14.73
N ASN A 166 -1.21 16.55 15.02
CA ASN A 166 -2.49 16.03 15.51
C ASN A 166 -3.14 15.05 14.53
N MET A 167 -3.00 15.28 13.22
CA MET A 167 -3.48 14.33 12.20
C MET A 167 -2.74 12.99 12.27
N LEU A 168 -1.47 13.00 12.69
CA LEU A 168 -0.59 11.83 12.72
C LEU A 168 -0.63 11.06 14.06
N VAL A 169 -1.11 11.68 15.14
CA VAL A 169 -1.08 11.09 16.51
C VAL A 169 -1.84 9.76 16.63
N ASN A 170 -2.85 9.52 15.79
CA ASN A 170 -3.71 8.34 15.87
C ASN A 170 -3.54 7.35 14.71
N LEU A 171 -2.38 7.38 14.06
CA LEU A 171 -2.00 6.37 13.05
C LEU A 171 -1.82 4.98 13.63
#